data_AF-A0A386AZ24-F1
#
_entry.id   AF-A0A386AZ24-F1
#
_cell.length_a   1.000
_cell.length_b   1.000
_cell.length_c   1.000
_cell.angle_alpha   90.00
_cell.angle_beta   90.00
_cell.angle_gamma   90.00
#
_symmetry.space_group_name_H-M   'P 1'
#
loop_
_entity.id
_entity.type
_entity.pdbx_description
1 polymer ?
#
loop_
_entity_poly.entity_id
_entity_poly.type
_entity_poly.pdbx_seq_one_letter_code
_entity_poly.pdbx_strand_id
1 'polypeptide(L)' 'MKKLIEKSSLNLLFMTINYKNILLLRNYITTSGKIIPKRLNKLTAKRQRLISKAIKNARLMSFLPFVRQGQ' A
#
# COMPACT_ATOMS: atom_id res chain seq x y z
N MET A 1 -12.38 -0.37 29.37
CA MET A 1 -10.97 0.09 29.32
C MET A 1 -10.10 -0.64 28.28
N LYS A 2 -10.31 -1.93 27.98
CA LYS A 2 -9.55 -2.66 26.93
C LYS A 2 -9.69 -2.12 25.49
N LYS A 3 -10.77 -1.38 25.19
CA LYS A 3 -11.07 -0.84 23.85
C LYS A 3 -10.25 0.40 23.45
N LEU A 4 -9.53 1.02 24.39
CA LEU A 4 -8.74 2.24 24.13
C LEU A 4 -7.28 1.93 23.75
N ILE A 5 -6.74 0.81 24.22
CA ILE A 5 -5.33 0.40 24.05
C ILE A 5 -5.06 -0.15 22.64
N GLU A 6 -6.07 -0.72 21.98
CA GLU A 6 -5.93 -1.08 20.55
C GLU A 6 -5.92 0.16 19.64
N LYS A 7 -6.65 1.22 20.00
CA LYS A 7 -6.74 2.43 19.16
C LYS A 7 -5.45 3.26 19.16
N SER A 8 -4.68 3.26 20.25
CA SER A 8 -3.38 3.94 20.32
C SER A 8 -2.29 3.20 19.51
N SER A 9 -2.29 1.86 19.58
CA SER A 9 -1.39 0.99 18.80
C SER A 9 -1.69 1.03 17.30
N LEU A 10 -2.96 1.21 16.93
CA LEU A 10 -3.37 1.40 15.54
C LEU A 10 -2.98 2.77 14.96
N ASN A 11 -2.64 3.76 15.81
CA ASN A 11 -2.21 5.08 15.38
C ASN A 11 -0.72 5.14 15.00
N LEU A 12 0.09 4.16 15.38
CA LEU A 12 1.44 3.99 14.83
C LEU A 12 1.42 3.42 13.39
N LEU A 13 0.30 2.80 12.98
CA LEU A 13 0.09 2.30 11.62
C LEU A 13 -0.46 3.38 10.66
N PHE A 14 -0.94 4.51 11.19
CA PHE A 14 -1.30 5.71 10.43
C PHE A 14 -0.07 6.55 10.04
N MET A 15 1.13 6.08 10.37
CA MET A 15 2.40 6.67 9.97
C MET A 15 2.57 6.51 8.45
N THR A 16 1.89 7.41 7.74
CA THR A 16 2.17 7.91 6.39
C THR A 16 2.55 6.82 5.38
N ILE A 17 1.56 6.36 4.61
CA ILE A 17 1.80 5.51 3.42
C ILE A 17 2.88 6.17 2.56
N ASN A 18 4.10 5.64 2.65
CA ASN A 18 5.30 6.17 2.03
C ASN A 18 5.84 5.14 1.02
N TYR A 19 6.44 5.62 -0.06
CA TYR A 19 7.10 4.79 -1.07
C TYR A 19 8.23 3.94 -0.51
N LYS A 20 8.82 4.35 0.62
CA LYS A 20 9.89 3.62 1.32
C LYS A 20 9.40 2.34 2.04
N ASN A 21 8.10 2.24 2.36
CA ASN A 21 7.57 1.07 3.06
C ASN A 21 7.21 -0.04 2.06
N ILE A 22 8.23 -0.70 1.51
CA ILE A 22 8.10 -1.70 0.46
C ILE A 22 7.22 -2.88 0.90
N LEU A 23 7.36 -3.31 2.16
CA LEU A 23 6.60 -4.45 2.71
C LEU A 23 5.10 -4.19 2.68
N LEU A 24 4.67 -2.98 3.08
CA LEU A 24 3.27 -2.59 3.01
C LEU A 24 2.78 -2.51 1.55
N LEU A 25 3.58 -1.89 0.67
CA LEU A 25 3.18 -1.67 -0.73
C LEU A 25 3.12 -2.96 -1.55
N ARG A 26 3.93 -3.97 -1.21
CA ARG A 26 3.89 -5.31 -1.84
C ARG A 26 2.54 -5.99 -1.69
N ASN A 27 1.86 -5.79 -0.56
CA ASN A 27 0.52 -6.36 -0.32
C ASN A 27 -0.57 -5.76 -1.23
N TYR A 28 -0.29 -4.64 -1.90
CA TYR A 28 -1.23 -3.94 -2.77
C TYR A 28 -0.88 -4.04 -4.27
N ILE A 29 0.08 -4.91 -4.62
CA ILE A 29 0.42 -5.25 -6.01
C ILE A 29 0.23 -6.75 -6.25
N THR A 30 -0.07 -7.11 -7.49
CA THR A 30 -0.09 -8.51 -7.92
C THR A 30 1.34 -9.02 -8.13
N THR A 31 1.49 -10.34 -8.29
CA THR A 31 2.76 -10.98 -8.68
C THR A 31 3.34 -10.39 -9.97
N SER A 32 2.48 -10.06 -10.93
CA SER A 32 2.87 -9.38 -12.18
C SER A 32 3.21 -7.90 -12.02
N GLY A 33 3.14 -7.36 -10.80
CA GLY A 33 3.40 -5.97 -10.48
C GLY A 33 2.25 -5.01 -10.81
N LYS A 34 1.01 -5.47 -11.09
CA LYS A 34 -0.15 -4.59 -11.30
C LYS A 34 -0.69 -4.10 -9.95
N ILE A 35 -1.20 -2.87 -9.87
CA ILE A 35 -1.82 -2.37 -8.63
C ILE A 35 -3.17 -3.06 -8.45
N ILE A 36 -3.41 -3.65 -7.27
CA ILE A 36 -4.67 -4.33 -6.97
C ILE A 36 -5.81 -3.29 -6.89
N PRO A 37 -6.94 -3.52 -7.58
CA PRO A 37 -8.06 -2.58 -7.57
C PRO A 37 -8.71 -2.51 -6.18
N LYS A 38 -9.23 -1.31 -5.84
CA LYS A 38 -9.89 -1.02 -4.55
C LYS A 38 -10.94 -2.07 -4.15
N ARG A 39 -11.71 -2.59 -5.12
CA ARG A 39 -12.80 -3.56 -4.90
C ARG A 39 -12.34 -4.83 -4.17
N LEU A 40 -11.07 -5.22 -4.31
CA LEU A 40 -10.50 -6.39 -3.66
C LEU A 40 -9.91 -6.07 -2.28
N ASN A 41 -9.45 -4.84 -2.06
CA ASN A 41 -8.69 -4.45 -0.86
C ASN A 41 -9.55 -3.88 0.30
N LYS A 42 -10.87 -3.67 0.10
CA LYS A 42 -11.79 -3.01 1.06
C LYS A 42 -11.27 -1.67 1.62
N LEU A 43 -10.44 -0.96 0.85
CA LEU A 43 -9.89 0.35 1.22
C LEU A 43 -10.87 1.49 0.93
N THR A 44 -10.76 2.60 1.66
CA THR A 44 -11.43 3.86 1.29
C THR A 44 -10.79 4.46 0.05
N ALA A 45 -11.55 5.27 -0.71
CA ALA A 45 -11.03 5.91 -1.92
C ALA A 45 -9.83 6.84 -1.65
N LYS A 46 -9.77 7.48 -0.48
CA LYS A 46 -8.62 8.30 -0.05
C LYS A 46 -7.37 7.44 0.13
N ARG A 47 -7.48 6.31 0.83
CA ARG A 47 -6.36 5.39 1.07
C ARG A 47 -5.84 4.75 -0.21
N GLN A 48 -6.73 4.30 -1.10
CA GLN A 48 -6.31 3.74 -2.40
C GLN A 48 -5.50 4.76 -3.21
N ARG A 49 -5.90 6.03 -3.24
CA ARG A 49 -5.16 7.10 -3.95
C ARG A 49 -3.76 7.31 -3.36
N LEU A 50 -3.64 7.31 -2.03
CA LEU A 50 -2.35 7.44 -1.34
C LEU A 50 -1.44 6.24 -1.65
N ILE A 51 -1.95 5.01 -1.55
CA ILE A 51 -1.20 3.80 -1.88
C ILE A 51 -0.76 3.81 -3.34
N SER A 52 -1.65 4.19 -4.25
CA SER A 52 -1.34 4.25 -5.69
C SER A 52 -0.23 5.27 -5.98
N LYS A 53 -0.24 6.43 -5.31
CA LYS A 53 0.84 7.43 -5.40
C LYS A 53 2.16 6.88 -4.86
N ALA A 54 2.13 6.25 -3.69
CA ALA A 54 3.32 5.66 -3.07
C ALA A 54 3.93 4.54 -3.92
N ILE A 55 3.10 3.65 -4.51
CA ILE A 55 3.56 2.58 -5.41
C ILE A 55 4.21 3.18 -6.66
N LYS A 56 3.60 4.20 -7.28
CA LYS A 56 4.17 4.87 -8.45
C LYS A 56 5.54 5.48 -8.13
N ASN A 57 5.66 6.17 -7.00
CA ASN A 57 6.94 6.72 -6.55
C ASN A 57 7.97 5.62 -6.26
N ALA A 58 7.57 4.52 -5.63
CA ALA A 58 8.45 3.39 -5.34
C ALA A 58 8.98 2.72 -6.62
N ARG A 59 8.16 2.66 -7.69
CA ARG A 59 8.60 2.18 -9.00
C ARG A 59 9.63 3.08 -9.67
N LEU A 60 9.44 4.41 -9.59
CA LEU A 60 10.43 5.36 -10.10
C LEU A 60 11.78 5.24 -9.39
N MET A 61 11.75 4.91 -8.10
CA MET A 61 12.94 4.68 -7.27
C MET A 61 13.49 3.25 -7.37
N SER A 62 12.99 2.43 -8.30
CA SER A 62 13.39 1.02 -8.49
C SER A 62 13.14 0.08 -7.29
N PHE A 63 12.33 0.48 -6.31
CA PHE A 63 11.98 -0.36 -5.16
C PHE A 63 10.91 -1.41 -5.47
N LEU A 64 10.05 -1.14 -6.46
CA LEU A 64 9.01 -2.06 -6.92
C LEU A 64 9.08 -2.21 -8.43
N PRO A 65 8.77 -3.41 -8.96
CA PRO A 65 8.76 -3.62 -10.39
C PRO A 65 7.60 -2.89 -11.07
N PHE A 66 7.84 -2.49 -12.32
CA PHE A 66 6.76 -2.15 -13.25
C PHE A 66 6.00 -3.40 -13.68
N VAL A 67 4.86 -3.20 -14.34
CA VAL A 67 4.02 -4.30 -14.79
C VAL A 67 4.81 -5.12 -15.82
N ARG A 68 5.01 -6.40 -15.53
CA ARG A 68 5.52 -7.36 -16.51
C ARG A 68 4.33 -7.90 -17.29
N GLN A 69 4.28 -7.59 -18.59
CA GLN A 69 3.38 -8.28 -19.51
C GLN A 69 4.03 -9.63 -19.86
N GLY A 70 3.42 -10.73 -19.41
CA GLY A 70 3.78 -12.09 -19.83
C GLY A 70 4.91 -12.75 -19.03
N GLN A 71 4.54 -13.78 -18.29
CA GLN A 71 4.74 -15.15 -18.79
C GLN A 71 3.36 -15.74 -19.08
#